data_AF-A0A0H5Q8J3-F1
#
_entry.id   AF-A0A0H5Q8J3-F1
#
_cell.length_a   1.000
_cell.length_b   1.000
_cell.length_c   1.000
_cell.angle_alpha   90.00
_cell.angle_beta   90.00
_cell.angle_gamma   90.00
#
_symmetry.space_group_name_H-M   'P 1'
#
loop_
_entity.id
_entity.type
_entity.pdbx_description
1 polymer ?
#
loop_
_entity_poly.entity_id
_entity_poly.type
_entity_poly.pdbx_seq_one_letter_code
_entity_poly.pdbx_strand_id
1 'polypeptide(L)'
;MLFPMINQGVGRGAAMPIGVMMHEHEEHDRAIARLKELTDNFQPPEGACGSWTRLYALAKEMVEDLNDHIHLENDILFARVLDS
;
A
#
# COMPACT_ATOMS: atom_id res chain seq x y z
N MET A 1 -0.22 8.35 -14.50
CA MET A 1 0.76 8.98 -15.42
C MET A 1 2.20 8.50 -15.18
N LEU A 2 2.57 8.15 -13.95
CA LEU A 2 3.93 7.73 -13.57
C LEU A 2 4.44 6.48 -14.34
N PHE A 3 3.71 5.36 -14.35
CA PHE A 3 4.22 4.14 -15.00
C PHE A 3 4.49 4.28 -16.51
N PRO A 4 3.63 4.95 -17.31
CA PRO A 4 3.99 5.25 -18.70
C PRO A 4 5.29 6.06 -18.85
N MET A 5 5.56 7.03 -17.97
CA MET A 5 6.82 7.81 -18.01
C MET A 5 8.03 6.94 -17.71
N ILE A 6 7.94 6.05 -16.72
CA ILE A 6 8.98 5.07 -16.38
C ILE A 6 9.24 4.15 -17.58
N ASN A 7 8.18 3.61 -18.20
CA ASN A 7 8.29 2.69 -19.34
C ASN A 7 8.87 3.36 -20.60
N GLN A 8 8.76 4.69 -20.73
CA GLN A 8 9.35 5.48 -21.81
C GLN A 8 10.83 5.87 -21.55
N GLY A 9 11.41 5.43 -20.42
CA GLY A 9 12.81 5.72 -20.07
C GLY A 9 13.04 7.13 -19.55
N VAL A 10 11.98 7.86 -19.17
CA VAL A 10 12.07 9.24 -18.64
C VAL A 10 12.28 9.20 -17.11
N GLY A 11 13.19 8.35 -16.63
CA GLY A 11 13.40 8.07 -15.20
C GLY A 11 13.74 9.33 -14.38
N ARG A 12 14.63 10.18 -14.89
CA ARG A 12 15.00 11.45 -14.24
C ARG A 12 13.84 12.45 -14.12
N GLY A 13 12.87 12.41 -15.03
CA GLY A 13 11.66 13.24 -14.96
C GLY A 13 10.61 12.71 -13.99
N ALA A 14 10.77 11.47 -13.54
CA ALA A 14 9.82 10.80 -12.65
C ALA A 14 10.09 11.04 -11.17
N ALA A 15 11.24 11.63 -10.79
CA ALA A 15 11.64 11.79 -9.39
C ALA A 15 10.60 12.56 -8.54
N MET A 16 10.05 13.65 -9.07
CA MET A 16 9.02 14.42 -8.36
C MET A 16 7.72 13.62 -8.19
N PRO A 17 7.12 13.04 -9.24
CA PRO A 17 5.99 12.11 -9.08
C PRO A 17 6.25 10.94 -8.13
N ILE A 18 7.44 10.33 -8.17
CA ILE A 18 7.82 9.24 -7.25
C ILE A 18 7.78 9.72 -5.80
N GLY A 19 8.35 10.90 -5.52
CA GLY A 19 8.31 11.47 -4.17
C GLY A 19 6.89 11.72 -3.67
N VAL A 20 5.95 12.10 -4.54
CA VAL A 20 4.54 12.23 -4.19
C VAL A 20 3.92 10.86 -3.88
N MET A 21 4.15 9.83 -4.70
CA MET A 21 3.63 8.49 -4.44
C MET A 21 4.19 7.90 -3.15
N MET A 22 5.48 8.07 -2.85
CA MET A 22 6.07 7.61 -1.59
C MET A 22 5.45 8.31 -0.38
N HIS A 23 5.11 9.60 -0.49
CA HIS A 23 4.40 10.31 0.57
C HIS A 23 2.97 9.79 0.75
N GLU A 24 2.26 9.52 -0.34
CA GLU A 24 0.92 8.89 -0.31
C GLU A 24 1.00 7.47 0.31
N HIS A 25 2.07 6.70 0.05
CA HIS A 25 2.30 5.41 0.70
C HIS A 25 2.47 5.53 2.22
N GLU A 26 3.19 6.55 2.72
CA GLU A 26 3.26 6.81 4.17
C GLU A 26 1.89 7.15 4.77
N GLU A 27 1.01 7.82 4.02
CA GLU A 27 -0.38 8.06 4.43
C GLU A 27 -1.18 6.75 4.50
N HIS A 28 -0.97 5.84 3.55
CA HIS A 28 -1.58 4.51 3.56
C HIS A 28 -1.11 3.67 4.74
N ASP A 29 0.18 3.69 5.08
CA ASP A 29 0.71 2.99 6.26
C ASP A 29 0.05 3.47 7.55
N ARG A 30 -0.14 4.80 7.69
CA ARG A 30 -0.86 5.39 8.83
C ARG A 30 -2.32 4.95 8.87
N ALA A 31 -3.00 4.90 7.72
CA ALA A 31 -4.39 4.45 7.62
C ALA A 31 -4.54 2.96 7.98
N ILE A 32 -3.61 2.11 7.51
CA ILE A 32 -3.56 0.68 7.84
C ILE A 32 -3.33 0.47 9.33
N ALA A 33 -2.41 1.22 9.95
CA ALA A 33 -2.16 1.15 11.38
C ALA A 33 -3.43 1.49 12.18
N ARG A 34 -4.15 2.54 11.79
CA ARG A 34 -5.42 2.91 12.41
C ARG A 34 -6.51 1.86 12.19
N LEU A 35 -6.57 1.25 11.01
CA LEU A 35 -7.51 0.17 10.72
C LEU A 35 -7.24 -1.07 11.59
N LYS A 36 -5.97 -1.46 11.75
CA LYS A 36 -5.57 -2.56 12.64
C LYS A 36 -5.97 -2.27 14.09
N GLU A 37 -5.74 -1.05 14.58
CA GLU A 37 -6.15 -0.64 15.93
C GLU A 37 -7.68 -0.75 16.14
N LEU A 38 -8.46 -0.23 15.19
CA LEU A 38 -9.93 -0.24 15.26
C LEU A 38 -10.55 -1.65 15.18
N THR A 39 -9.81 -2.62 14.67
CA THR A 39 -10.31 -3.98 14.39
C THR A 39 -9.69 -5.03 15.30
N ASP A 40 -8.95 -4.61 16.33
CA ASP A 40 -8.13 -5.50 17.17
C ASP A 40 -7.27 -6.45 16.32
N ASN A 41 -6.55 -5.87 15.37
CA ASN A 41 -5.76 -6.59 14.37
C ASN A 41 -6.59 -7.60 13.56
N PHE A 42 -7.76 -7.16 13.10
CA PHE A 42 -8.75 -7.97 12.37
C PHE A 42 -9.26 -9.19 13.15
N GLN A 43 -9.32 -9.12 14.48
CA GLN A 43 -9.94 -10.16 15.32
C GLN A 43 -11.44 -9.85 15.52
N PRO A 44 -12.35 -10.68 14.99
CA PRO A 44 -13.78 -10.49 15.22
C PRO A 44 -14.11 -10.74 16.70
N PRO A 45 -15.01 -9.94 17.31
CA PRO A 45 -15.46 -10.20 18.67
C PRO A 45 -16.25 -11.51 18.77
N GLU A 46 -16.39 -12.03 19.99
CA GLU A 46 -17.23 -13.19 20.25
C GLU A 46 -18.67 -12.95 19.77
N GLY A 47 -19.24 -13.93 19.07
CA GLY A 47 -20.60 -13.84 18.51
C GLY A 47 -20.73 -13.00 17.24
N ALA A 48 -19.63 -12.55 16.64
CA ALA A 48 -19.66 -11.86 15.34
C ALA A 48 -20.37 -12.72 14.28
N CYS A 49 -21.27 -12.09 13.53
CA CYS A 49 -21.99 -12.78 12.46
C CYS A 49 -21.07 -13.10 11.26
N GLY A 50 -21.55 -13.94 10.35
CA GLY A 50 -20.75 -14.41 9.20
C GLY A 50 -20.26 -13.28 8.28
N SER A 51 -21.04 -12.21 8.11
CA SER A 51 -20.63 -11.07 7.29
C SER A 51 -19.51 -10.25 7.95
N TRP A 52 -19.52 -10.10 9.27
CA TRP A 52 -18.46 -9.40 9.99
C TRP A 52 -17.15 -10.19 9.94
N THR A 53 -17.20 -11.49 10.22
CA THR A 53 -16.01 -12.36 10.12
C THR A 53 -15.40 -12.31 8.71
N ARG A 54 -16.25 -12.35 7.67
CA ARG A 54 -15.81 -12.22 6.28
C ARG A 54 -15.22 -10.84 5.97
N LEU A 55 -15.82 -9.77 6.47
CA LEU A 55 -15.29 -8.41 6.31
C LEU A 55 -13.86 -8.32 6.87
N TYR A 56 -13.61 -8.83 8.07
CA TYR A 56 -12.27 -8.77 8.69
C TYR A 56 -11.25 -9.63 7.95
N ALA A 57 -11.65 -10.81 7.46
CA ALA A 57 -10.78 -11.65 6.65
C ALA A 57 -10.36 -10.95 5.34
N LEU A 58 -11.32 -10.36 4.61
CA LEU A 58 -11.03 -9.65 3.35
C LEU A 58 -10.26 -8.35 3.59
N ALA A 59 -10.53 -7.64 4.68
CA ALA A 59 -9.78 -6.44 5.03
C ALA A 59 -8.31 -6.77 5.35
N LYS A 60 -8.07 -7.90 6.02
CA LYS A 60 -6.72 -8.40 6.27
C LYS A 60 -5.98 -8.74 4.96
N GLU A 61 -6.62 -9.49 4.07
CA GLU A 61 -6.09 -9.82 2.74
C GLU A 61 -5.74 -8.55 1.94
N MET A 62 -6.67 -7.60 1.87
CA MET A 62 -6.44 -6.29 1.23
C MET A 62 -5.22 -5.55 1.81
N VAL A 63 -5.05 -5.58 3.14
CA VAL A 63 -3.90 -4.94 3.80
C VAL A 63 -2.59 -5.66 3.48
N GLU A 64 -2.60 -6.99 3.45
CA GLU A 64 -1.42 -7.79 3.09
C GLU A 64 -0.99 -7.47 1.65
N ASP A 65 -1.94 -7.51 0.70
CA ASP A 65 -1.68 -7.17 -0.70
C ASP A 65 -1.18 -5.74 -0.88
N LEU A 66 -1.74 -4.78 -0.12
CA LEU A 66 -1.33 -3.38 -0.21
C LEU A 66 0.08 -3.16 0.33
N ASN A 67 0.49 -3.87 1.40
CA ASN A 67 1.87 -3.80 1.90
C ASN A 67 2.85 -4.36 0.86
N ASP A 68 2.53 -5.51 0.25
CA ASP A 68 3.36 -6.11 -0.79
C ASP A 68 3.47 -5.20 -2.03
N HIS A 69 2.37 -4.55 -2.40
CA HIS A 69 2.34 -3.54 -3.46
C HIS A 69 3.26 -2.35 -3.15
N ILE A 70 3.13 -1.73 -1.97
CA ILE A 70 3.96 -0.59 -1.56
C ILE A 70 5.45 -0.99 -1.53
N HIS A 71 5.77 -2.18 -1.02
CA HIS A 71 7.14 -2.70 -1.00
C HIS A 71 7.71 -2.88 -2.41
N LEU A 72 6.95 -3.50 -3.32
CA LEU A 72 7.35 -3.68 -4.71
C LEU A 72 7.60 -2.33 -5.40
N GLU A 73 6.77 -1.34 -5.14
CA GLU A 73 6.93 -0.02 -5.74
C GLU A 73 8.09 0.76 -5.13
N ASN A 74 8.14 0.93 -3.82
CA ASN A 74 9.15 1.75 -3.15
C ASN A 74 10.55 1.14 -3.26
N ASP A 75 10.69 -0.11 -2.85
CA ASP A 75 12.01 -0.71 -2.60
C ASP A 75 12.61 -1.36 -3.85
N ILE A 76 11.78 -1.64 -4.86
CA ILE A 76 12.23 -2.29 -6.10
C ILE A 76 12.07 -1.36 -7.29
N LEU A 77 10.85 -0.92 -7.62
CA LEU A 77 10.63 -0.15 -8.85
C LEU A 77 11.22 1.26 -8.76
N PHE A 78 10.85 2.02 -7.75
CA PHE A 78 11.25 3.42 -7.59
C PHE A 78 12.74 3.56 -7.30
N ALA A 79 13.30 2.71 -6.43
CA ALA A 79 14.75 2.64 -6.21
C ALA A 79 15.52 2.48 -7.55
N ARG A 80 15.12 1.51 -8.38
CA ARG A 80 15.76 1.30 -9.71
C ARG A 80 15.63 2.49 -10.65
N VAL A 81 14.52 3.23 -10.59
CA VAL A 81 14.30 4.42 -11.44
C VAL A 81 15.11 5.62 -10.96
N LEU A 82 15.28 5.79 -9.65
CA LEU A 82 16.04 6.90 -9.06
C LEU A 82 17.55 6.69 -9.18
N ASP A 83 18.00 5.43 -9.21
CA ASP A 83 19.42 5.06 -9.38
C ASP A 83 19.91 5.14 -10.85
N SER A 84 19.02 5.41 -11.82
CA SER A 84 19.31 5.50 -13.27
C SER A 84 19.48 6.94 -13.79
#